data_AF-A0A958B9B8-F1
#
_entry.id   AF-A0A958B9B8-F1
#
_cell.length_a   1.000
_cell.length_b   1.000
_cell.length_c   1.000
_cell.angle_alpha   90.00
_cell.angle_beta   90.00
_cell.angle_gamma   90.00
#
_symmetry.space_group_name_H-M   'P 1'
#
loop_
_entity.id
_entity.type
_entity.pdbx_description
1 polymer ?
#
loop_
_entity_poly.entity_id
_entity_poly.type
_entity_poly.pdbx_seq_one_letter_code
_entity_poly.pdbx_strand_id
1 'polypeptide(L)'
;MTTNPATNKTGFSGDLLDNRPRSFIRSVKHQLHLYLEMTPVDPPTLPEALLKLIPIPSWPLASIAVGLALYMGFVGLSYLDGFAADFHLWWHVLIFPVITVYFLLIQPIIRRLMTQAIDTYRSLVSYNDRFKRLETEAYSLNRRREWLVFAFGAIFGWIFMENPLPSTHVSTFLYNYVGEALAFGLSAWHIYAAIVRTRLLSIMHDQVQSLNVFEQSVPYWPIIRWSIGVTVCLMGCLVVSYFFIPDEILFSPTVVSIYAIFTSSVVLIFVFSKVPTSMLTQLRVMRAFILFIIVAIIGTVGYNRLEEWSLAEAFYATIITMTTIGYGDFSPSSMEGRLFTIVLSLFAIGIGGYAVTSVASFVIEGNFHRFIQGKRVDKQIVRLKDHYIVCGSGRMGKQIALELYKTQIPFVVIEQSSIILEELLREMDIPYVQGDATQDEALLLAGVERAKGLVAALSEDKNNVFIVLSARHISSKLHIISRVSQEKNRRKMIKAGANVVISPEEVSGRRMVAEMLNSEVVTLLDEMLRAERQTGQTLRLEELHVNEIKAPSLVELLDAGKLHIYDIGQHSELMVVAIERCQRAKGEDRYIYSPRGSTKLQRGDILIVISTPEQQVKINHEVLSQNIFEIWTSKLLG
;
A
#
# COMPACT_ATOMS: atom_id res chain seq x y z
N MET A 1 -78.54 -11.64 16.19
CA MET A 1 -77.48 -10.61 16.04
C MET A 1 -76.14 -11.32 16.19
N THR A 2 -75.57 -11.64 15.05
CA THR A 2 -74.27 -12.32 14.83
C THR A 2 -73.15 -11.34 15.20
N THR A 3 -72.00 -11.68 15.80
CA THR A 3 -71.07 -12.79 15.54
C THR A 3 -70.05 -12.96 16.68
N ASN A 4 -69.79 -14.21 17.08
CA ASN A 4 -68.47 -14.88 17.20
C ASN A 4 -68.76 -16.36 17.55
N PRO A 5 -67.84 -17.36 17.47
CA PRO A 5 -66.41 -17.35 17.09
C PRO A 5 -65.95 -18.57 16.23
N ALA A 6 -64.61 -18.71 16.04
CA ALA A 6 -63.84 -19.96 15.89
C ALA A 6 -63.99 -20.75 14.54
N THR A 7 -62.99 -21.41 13.92
CA THR A 7 -61.60 -21.80 14.25
C THR A 7 -60.91 -22.39 13.01
N ASN A 8 -59.57 -22.27 12.96
CA ASN A 8 -58.56 -23.19 12.38
C ASN A 8 -58.66 -23.71 10.93
N LYS A 9 -57.58 -23.47 10.14
CA LYS A 9 -56.53 -24.47 9.81
C LYS A 9 -55.41 -23.90 8.91
N THR A 10 -54.20 -23.87 9.48
CA THR A 10 -52.87 -24.27 8.93
C THR A 10 -52.57 -24.21 7.43
N GLY A 11 -51.48 -23.53 7.05
CA GLY A 11 -50.72 -23.78 5.81
C GLY A 11 -49.67 -22.70 5.50
N PHE A 12 -48.40 -23.07 5.58
CA PHE A 12 -47.22 -22.22 5.35
C PHE A 12 -47.08 -21.71 3.89
N SER A 13 -46.34 -20.59 3.75
CA SER A 13 -45.58 -20.05 2.59
C SER A 13 -46.18 -18.85 1.82
N GLY A 14 -45.38 -17.77 1.74
CA GLY A 14 -45.65 -16.59 0.91
C GLY A 14 -45.28 -15.25 1.56
N ASP A 15 -44.05 -15.13 2.07
CA ASP A 15 -43.49 -13.84 2.45
C ASP A 15 -42.93 -13.14 1.20
N LEU A 16 -42.85 -11.80 1.25
CA LEU A 16 -42.15 -10.90 0.32
C LEU A 16 -42.88 -10.58 -1.00
N LEU A 17 -43.75 -9.57 -0.96
CA LEU A 17 -43.58 -8.35 -1.76
C LEU A 17 -44.59 -7.30 -1.30
N ASP A 18 -44.10 -6.05 -1.23
CA ASP A 18 -44.87 -4.81 -1.28
C ASP A 18 -45.17 -4.08 0.05
N ASN A 19 -44.15 -3.41 0.59
CA ASN A 19 -44.34 -2.22 1.45
C ASN A 19 -43.11 -1.30 1.62
N ARG A 20 -42.11 -1.37 0.73
CA ARG A 20 -40.90 -0.52 0.79
C ARG A 20 -40.98 0.92 0.20
N PRO A 21 -41.99 1.37 -0.58
CA PRO A 21 -41.87 2.72 -1.16
C PRO A 21 -42.23 3.87 -0.18
N ARG A 22 -43.07 3.64 0.82
CA ARG A 22 -43.67 4.74 1.60
C ARG A 22 -42.80 5.25 2.76
N SER A 23 -41.94 4.41 3.34
CA SER A 23 -40.99 4.84 4.39
C SER A 23 -39.80 5.59 3.81
N PHE A 24 -39.33 5.19 2.63
CA PHE A 24 -38.25 5.87 1.90
C PHE A 24 -38.66 7.26 1.43
N ILE A 25 -39.87 7.41 0.87
CA ILE A 25 -40.37 8.72 0.42
C ILE A 25 -40.55 9.69 1.61
N ARG A 26 -40.98 9.22 2.80
CA ARG A 26 -41.03 10.08 4.01
C ARG A 26 -39.64 10.50 4.50
N SER A 27 -38.66 9.60 4.45
CA SER A 27 -37.27 9.91 4.85
C SER A 27 -36.61 10.89 3.87
N VAL A 28 -36.83 10.72 2.57
CA VAL A 28 -36.33 11.63 1.53
C VAL A 28 -37.03 12.99 1.59
N LYS A 29 -38.34 13.05 1.86
CA LYS A 29 -39.06 14.33 2.02
C LYS A 29 -38.62 15.08 3.28
N HIS A 30 -38.31 14.37 4.37
CA HIS A 30 -37.78 14.97 5.60
C HIS A 30 -36.33 15.47 5.42
N GLN A 31 -35.49 14.73 4.69
CA GLN A 31 -34.13 15.20 4.35
C GLN A 31 -34.12 16.34 3.32
N LEU A 32 -35.04 16.36 2.36
CA LEU A 32 -35.19 17.50 1.44
C LEU A 32 -35.70 18.75 2.16
N HIS A 33 -36.60 18.60 3.15
CA HIS A 33 -37.11 19.73 3.92
C HIS A 33 -36.01 20.34 4.82
N LEU A 34 -35.11 19.51 5.36
CA LEU A 34 -33.91 19.95 6.08
C LEU A 34 -32.85 20.61 5.16
N TYR A 35 -32.82 20.25 3.87
CA TYR A 35 -31.97 20.91 2.87
C TYR A 35 -32.55 22.25 2.37
N LEU A 36 -33.87 22.43 2.46
CA LEU A 36 -34.58 23.62 1.96
C LEU A 36 -34.79 24.72 3.02
N GLU A 37 -34.51 24.45 4.30
CA GLU A 37 -34.62 25.44 5.41
C GLU A 37 -33.26 26.05 5.83
N MET A 38 -32.15 25.73 5.15
CA MET A 38 -30.94 26.54 5.31
C MET A 38 -31.15 27.88 4.59
N THR A 39 -31.31 28.93 5.39
CA THR A 39 -31.45 30.31 4.93
C THR A 39 -30.38 30.68 3.90
N PRO A 40 -30.73 31.45 2.86
CA PRO A 40 -29.73 32.02 1.97
C PRO A 40 -28.88 32.96 2.82
N VAL A 41 -27.59 32.65 2.98
CA VAL A 41 -26.63 33.68 3.38
C VAL A 41 -26.61 34.65 2.21
N ASP A 42 -27.15 35.85 2.43
CA ASP A 42 -27.19 36.90 1.42
C ASP A 42 -25.83 36.98 0.70
N PRO A 43 -25.79 36.92 -0.64
CA PRO A 43 -24.56 37.23 -1.33
C PRO A 43 -24.20 38.67 -0.98
N PRO A 44 -22.92 39.00 -0.68
CA PRO A 44 -22.53 40.39 -0.64
C PRO A 44 -22.96 40.99 -1.97
N THR A 45 -23.69 42.10 -1.87
CA THR A 45 -24.25 42.85 -3.00
C THR A 45 -23.24 42.86 -4.15
N LEU A 46 -23.75 42.61 -5.36
CA LEU A 46 -22.99 42.37 -6.58
C LEU A 46 -21.78 43.31 -6.83
N PRO A 47 -21.68 44.55 -6.30
CA PRO A 47 -20.46 45.34 -6.44
C PRO A 47 -19.27 44.88 -5.56
N GLU A 48 -19.47 44.28 -4.37
CA GLU A 48 -18.36 43.89 -3.48
C GLU A 48 -17.80 42.50 -3.77
N ALA A 49 -18.62 41.57 -4.25
CA ALA A 49 -18.19 40.21 -4.60
C ALA A 49 -17.23 40.20 -5.80
N LEU A 50 -17.43 41.09 -6.78
CA LEU A 50 -16.55 41.27 -7.93
C LEU A 50 -15.20 41.88 -7.53
N LEU A 51 -15.17 42.76 -6.53
CA LEU A 51 -13.94 43.35 -5.98
C LEU A 51 -13.16 42.37 -5.06
N LYS A 52 -13.83 41.42 -4.40
CA LYS A 52 -13.18 40.34 -3.61
C LYS A 52 -12.80 39.10 -4.43
N LEU A 53 -13.27 38.97 -5.67
CA LEU A 53 -12.91 37.88 -6.58
C LEU A 53 -11.48 38.01 -7.15
N ILE A 54 -10.78 39.11 -6.85
CA ILE A 54 -9.40 39.32 -7.26
C ILE A 54 -8.53 39.68 -6.05
N PRO A 55 -8.02 38.68 -5.31
CA PRO A 55 -6.70 38.76 -4.74
C PRO A 55 -5.85 37.78 -5.54
N ILE A 56 -5.60 38.10 -6.81
CA ILE A 56 -4.30 37.69 -7.37
C ILE A 56 -3.29 38.41 -6.46
N PRO A 57 -2.23 37.74 -5.95
CA PRO A 57 -1.18 38.47 -5.23
C PRO A 57 -0.84 39.73 -6.05
N SER A 58 -0.64 40.89 -5.43
CA SER A 58 -0.62 42.18 -6.16
C SER A 58 0.40 42.24 -7.31
N TRP A 59 1.38 41.32 -7.34
CA TRP A 59 2.48 41.36 -8.27
C TRP A 59 2.24 40.73 -9.65
N PRO A 60 1.53 39.59 -9.90
CA PRO A 60 1.27 39.16 -11.28
C PRO A 60 0.26 40.06 -11.98
N LEU A 61 -0.73 40.61 -11.25
CA LEU A 61 -1.59 41.69 -11.77
C LEU A 61 -0.77 42.93 -12.11
N ALA A 62 0.17 43.32 -11.24
CA ALA A 62 1.07 44.44 -11.53
C ALA A 62 1.98 44.12 -12.72
N SER A 63 2.54 42.92 -12.84
CA SER A 63 3.38 42.50 -13.96
C SER A 63 2.61 42.50 -15.28
N ILE A 64 1.33 42.11 -15.24
CA ILE A 64 0.46 42.10 -16.42
C ILE A 64 -0.05 43.50 -16.75
N ALA A 65 -0.38 44.33 -15.76
CA ALA A 65 -0.72 45.74 -15.96
C ALA A 65 0.48 46.52 -16.52
N VAL A 66 1.69 46.23 -16.03
CA VAL A 66 2.95 46.76 -16.57
C VAL A 66 3.18 46.23 -17.98
N GLY A 67 2.93 44.95 -18.25
CA GLY A 67 3.02 44.38 -19.61
C GLY A 67 2.05 45.02 -20.60
N LEU A 68 0.79 45.25 -20.20
CA LEU A 68 -0.23 45.95 -20.99
C LEU A 68 0.11 47.44 -21.17
N ALA A 69 0.63 48.12 -20.13
CA ALA A 69 1.06 49.50 -20.22
C ALA A 69 2.28 49.67 -21.14
N LEU A 70 3.24 48.74 -21.07
CA LEU A 70 4.39 48.67 -21.98
C LEU A 70 3.92 48.39 -23.42
N TYR A 71 2.93 47.52 -23.61
CA TYR A 71 2.35 47.25 -24.93
C TYR A 71 1.60 48.46 -25.50
N MET A 72 0.77 49.14 -24.69
CA MET A 72 0.08 50.36 -25.13
C MET A 72 1.07 51.49 -25.44
N GLY A 73 2.15 51.59 -24.66
CA GLY A 73 3.28 52.48 -24.94
C GLY A 73 3.99 52.13 -26.24
N PHE A 74 4.18 50.84 -26.51
CA PHE A 74 4.73 50.34 -27.78
C PHE A 74 3.80 50.67 -28.96
N VAL A 75 2.49 50.44 -28.86
CA VAL A 75 1.53 50.78 -29.92
C VAL A 75 1.58 52.28 -30.19
N GLY A 76 1.60 53.11 -29.15
CA GLY A 76 1.79 54.56 -29.28
C GLY A 76 3.08 54.94 -30.01
N LEU A 77 4.22 54.35 -29.63
CA LEU A 77 5.51 54.56 -30.29
C LEU A 77 5.53 54.07 -31.74
N SER A 78 4.85 52.96 -32.05
CA SER A 78 4.75 52.41 -33.41
C SER A 78 3.96 53.31 -34.36
N TYR A 79 2.95 54.02 -33.84
CA TYR A 79 2.22 55.05 -34.58
C TYR A 79 3.06 56.31 -34.81
N LEU A 80 3.89 56.70 -33.83
CA LEU A 80 4.78 57.86 -33.93
C LEU A 80 5.96 57.61 -34.89
N ASP A 81 6.50 56.40 -34.89
CA ASP A 81 7.63 56.01 -35.73
C ASP A 81 7.21 55.60 -37.17
N GLY A 82 5.91 55.60 -37.49
CA GLY A 82 5.38 55.26 -38.83
C GLY A 82 5.30 53.75 -39.14
N PHE A 83 5.82 52.89 -38.27
CA PHE A 83 5.76 51.42 -38.39
C PHE A 83 4.32 50.88 -38.45
N ALA A 84 3.37 51.61 -37.85
CA ALA A 84 1.94 51.33 -37.92
C ALA A 84 1.38 51.26 -39.36
N ALA A 85 2.03 51.84 -40.36
CA ALA A 85 1.57 51.79 -41.76
C ALA A 85 1.87 50.45 -42.48
N ASP A 86 2.83 49.66 -42.00
CA ASP A 86 3.20 48.36 -42.59
C ASP A 86 2.30 47.24 -42.09
N PHE A 87 1.07 47.19 -42.63
CA PHE A 87 -0.02 46.30 -42.21
C PHE A 87 0.35 44.80 -42.14
N HIS A 88 1.34 44.34 -42.91
CA HIS A 88 1.77 42.94 -42.96
C HIS A 88 2.59 42.50 -41.73
N LEU A 89 3.24 43.43 -41.01
CA LEU A 89 4.07 43.12 -39.84
C LEU A 89 3.32 43.20 -38.49
N TRP A 90 2.06 43.67 -38.49
CA TRP A 90 1.25 43.80 -37.27
C TRP A 90 0.94 42.45 -36.59
N TRP A 91 0.95 41.35 -37.34
CA TRP A 91 0.69 40.03 -36.77
C TRP A 91 1.76 39.62 -35.76
N HIS A 92 3.04 39.94 -36.04
CA HIS A 92 4.14 39.72 -35.11
C HIS A 92 3.96 40.48 -33.80
N VAL A 93 3.40 41.68 -33.88
CA VAL A 93 3.12 42.58 -32.74
C VAL A 93 1.97 42.06 -31.86
N LEU A 94 1.03 41.29 -32.42
CA LEU A 94 -0.15 40.79 -31.71
C LEU A 94 0.11 39.50 -30.91
N ILE A 95 1.20 38.78 -31.19
CA ILE A 95 1.54 37.52 -30.52
C ILE A 95 1.63 37.71 -28.99
N PHE A 96 2.34 38.73 -28.52
CA PHE A 96 2.55 38.96 -27.09
C PHE A 96 1.28 39.35 -26.31
N PRO A 97 0.46 40.33 -26.77
CA PRO A 97 -0.84 40.63 -26.16
C PRO A 97 -1.74 39.42 -26.09
N VAL A 98 -1.78 38.64 -27.18
CA VAL A 98 -2.64 37.45 -27.25
C VAL A 98 -2.18 36.40 -26.24
N ILE A 99 -0.89 36.11 -26.14
CA ILE A 99 -0.33 35.18 -25.15
C ILE A 99 -0.57 35.69 -23.71
N THR A 100 -0.39 36.99 -23.48
CA THR A 100 -0.59 37.60 -22.15
C THR A 100 -2.07 37.57 -21.74
N VAL A 101 -2.97 37.91 -22.65
CA VAL A 101 -4.43 37.81 -22.46
C VAL A 101 -4.84 36.35 -22.27
N TYR A 102 -4.24 35.43 -23.01
CA TYR A 102 -4.49 33.99 -22.87
C TYR A 102 -4.12 33.49 -21.47
N PHE A 103 -2.93 33.85 -20.96
CA PHE A 103 -2.54 33.53 -19.59
C PHE A 103 -3.48 34.17 -18.56
N LEU A 104 -3.94 35.40 -18.77
CA LEU A 104 -4.95 36.04 -17.91
C LEU A 104 -6.27 35.25 -17.87
N LEU A 105 -6.73 34.75 -19.01
CA LEU A 105 -7.98 33.99 -19.12
C LEU A 105 -7.86 32.60 -18.47
N ILE A 106 -6.67 32.01 -18.49
CA ILE A 106 -6.41 30.69 -17.89
C ILE A 106 -6.27 30.73 -16.38
N GLN A 107 -5.65 31.76 -15.81
CA GLN A 107 -5.42 31.86 -14.37
C GLN A 107 -6.66 31.56 -13.50
N PRO A 108 -7.85 32.12 -13.77
CA PRO A 108 -9.06 31.77 -13.01
C PRO A 108 -9.48 30.30 -13.21
N ILE A 109 -9.23 29.71 -14.38
CA ILE A 109 -9.51 28.29 -14.67
C ILE A 109 -8.59 27.39 -13.85
N ILE A 110 -7.28 27.65 -13.87
CA ILE A 110 -6.30 26.91 -13.06
C ILE A 110 -6.65 27.01 -11.58
N ARG A 111 -6.97 28.22 -11.08
CA ARG A 111 -7.36 28.38 -9.67
C ARG A 111 -8.59 27.56 -9.31
N ARG A 112 -9.63 27.56 -10.15
CA ARG A 112 -10.83 26.72 -9.94
C ARG A 112 -10.49 25.23 -9.88
N LEU A 113 -9.66 24.73 -10.80
CA LEU A 113 -9.22 23.33 -10.80
C LEU A 113 -8.46 22.97 -9.52
N MET A 114 -7.60 23.87 -9.03
CA MET A 114 -6.85 23.67 -7.79
C MET A 114 -7.79 23.61 -6.58
N THR A 115 -8.75 24.54 -6.50
CA THR A 115 -9.73 24.58 -5.40
C THR A 115 -10.60 23.32 -5.40
N GLN A 116 -11.08 22.87 -6.55
CA GLN A 116 -11.83 21.61 -6.66
C GLN A 116 -11.01 20.39 -6.20
N ALA A 117 -9.72 20.33 -6.53
CA ALA A 117 -8.85 19.25 -6.09
C ALA A 117 -8.65 19.25 -4.56
N ILE A 118 -8.41 20.43 -3.98
CA ILE A 118 -8.21 20.61 -2.53
C ILE A 118 -9.50 20.32 -1.75
N ASP A 119 -10.66 20.80 -2.21
CA ASP A 119 -11.95 20.58 -1.56
C ASP A 119 -12.32 19.09 -1.53
N THR A 120 -11.94 18.34 -2.57
CA THR A 120 -12.10 16.87 -2.57
C THR A 120 -11.30 16.23 -1.43
N TYR A 121 -10.05 16.66 -1.20
CA TYR A 121 -9.25 16.18 -0.07
C TYR A 121 -9.79 16.67 1.29
N ARG A 122 -10.30 17.90 1.37
CA ARG A 122 -10.90 18.48 2.58
C ARG A 122 -12.12 17.68 3.04
N SER A 123 -12.89 17.12 2.11
CA SER A 123 -14.05 16.27 2.44
C SER A 123 -13.69 14.90 3.01
N LEU A 124 -12.45 14.45 2.81
CA LEU A 124 -11.99 13.09 3.17
C LEU A 124 -11.22 13.02 4.48
N VAL A 125 -10.75 14.15 5.03
CA VAL A 125 -9.86 14.17 6.20
C VAL A 125 -10.27 15.27 7.18
N SER A 126 -10.31 14.96 8.48
CA SER A 126 -10.46 15.96 9.55
C SER A 126 -9.22 16.87 9.62
N TYR A 127 -9.42 18.20 9.61
CA TYR A 127 -8.35 19.21 9.56
C TYR A 127 -7.20 18.93 10.55
N ASN A 128 -6.00 18.67 10.02
CA ASN A 128 -4.74 18.56 10.76
C ASN A 128 -3.83 19.74 10.40
N ASP A 129 -3.07 20.28 11.35
CA ASP A 129 -2.13 21.40 11.17
C ASP A 129 -1.11 21.18 10.05
N ARG A 130 -0.77 19.92 9.77
CA ARG A 130 0.11 19.56 8.66
C ARG A 130 -0.58 19.74 7.30
N PHE A 131 -1.85 19.36 7.18
CA PHE A 131 -2.64 19.53 5.96
C PHE A 131 -2.93 21.01 5.69
N LYS A 132 -3.25 21.78 6.74
CA LYS A 132 -3.49 23.24 6.65
C LYS A 132 -2.25 24.02 6.18
N ARG A 133 -1.05 23.59 6.58
CA ARG A 133 0.21 24.14 6.06
C ARG A 133 0.40 23.86 4.58
N LEU A 134 0.21 22.61 4.15
CA LEU A 134 0.31 22.22 2.73
C LEU A 134 -0.71 22.94 1.85
N GLU A 135 -1.94 23.10 2.34
CA GLU A 135 -2.98 23.89 1.68
C GLU A 135 -2.54 25.34 1.48
N THR A 136 -2.00 25.96 2.54
CA THR A 136 -1.50 27.34 2.49
C THR A 136 -0.35 27.46 1.47
N GLU A 137 0.61 26.52 1.48
CA GLU A 137 1.71 26.48 0.51
C GLU A 137 1.25 26.26 -0.94
N ALA A 138 0.15 25.50 -1.16
CA ALA A 138 -0.40 25.28 -2.49
C ALA A 138 -1.00 26.56 -3.10
N TYR A 139 -1.65 27.39 -2.27
CA TYR A 139 -2.20 28.67 -2.71
C TYR A 139 -1.15 29.78 -2.79
N SER A 140 -0.24 29.88 -1.82
CA SER A 140 0.83 30.86 -1.78
C SER A 140 2.19 30.20 -1.90
N LEU A 141 2.67 30.07 -3.14
CA LEU A 141 4.02 29.61 -3.45
C LEU A 141 5.08 30.58 -2.90
N ASN A 142 6.32 30.10 -2.79
CA ASN A 142 7.43 30.91 -2.29
C ASN A 142 7.81 32.02 -3.29
N ARG A 143 7.45 33.26 -2.95
CA ARG A 143 7.66 34.47 -3.77
C ARG A 143 9.09 34.62 -4.29
N ARG A 144 10.12 34.28 -3.50
CA ARG A 144 11.53 34.40 -3.96
C ARG A 144 11.84 33.46 -5.12
N ARG A 145 11.31 32.23 -5.08
CA ARG A 145 11.54 31.23 -6.13
C ARG A 145 10.80 31.58 -7.41
N GLU A 146 9.59 32.13 -7.28
CA GLU A 146 8.81 32.60 -8.43
C GLU A 146 9.54 33.70 -9.21
N TRP A 147 10.10 34.69 -8.51
CA TRP A 147 10.88 35.76 -9.14
C TRP A 147 12.14 35.27 -9.82
N LEU A 148 12.86 34.34 -9.19
CA LEU A 148 14.06 33.77 -9.79
C LEU A 148 13.74 33.03 -11.09
N VAL A 149 12.71 32.18 -11.09
CA VAL A 149 12.31 31.45 -12.30
C VAL A 149 11.85 32.40 -13.40
N PHE A 150 11.07 33.43 -13.05
CA PHE A 150 10.66 34.45 -14.01
C PHE A 150 11.87 35.16 -14.63
N ALA A 151 12.82 35.60 -13.79
CA ALA A 151 14.02 36.28 -14.24
C ALA A 151 14.90 35.38 -15.12
N PHE A 152 15.10 34.12 -14.75
CA PHE A 152 15.83 33.16 -15.57
C PHE A 152 15.13 32.91 -16.91
N GLY A 153 13.81 32.74 -16.92
CA GLY A 153 13.04 32.62 -18.15
C GLY A 153 13.20 33.85 -19.04
N ALA A 154 13.13 35.05 -18.48
CA ALA A 154 13.29 36.29 -19.23
C ALA A 154 14.71 36.47 -19.81
N ILE A 155 15.74 36.16 -19.02
CA ILE A 155 17.14 36.16 -19.48
C ILE A 155 17.34 35.12 -20.59
N PHE A 156 16.73 33.95 -20.46
CA PHE A 156 16.80 32.90 -21.47
C PHE A 156 16.15 33.33 -22.78
N GLY A 157 14.95 33.92 -22.73
CA GLY A 157 14.28 34.48 -23.90
C GLY A 157 15.13 35.56 -24.59
N TRP A 158 15.78 36.40 -23.79
CA TRP A 158 16.68 37.46 -24.28
C TRP A 158 17.95 36.93 -24.98
N ILE A 159 18.49 35.78 -24.52
CA ILE A 159 19.74 35.19 -25.05
C ILE A 159 19.49 34.38 -26.34
N PHE A 160 18.37 33.67 -26.44
CA PHE A 160 18.16 32.65 -27.48
C PHE A 160 17.47 33.15 -28.74
N MET A 161 16.89 34.35 -28.74
CA MET A 161 16.28 34.92 -29.95
C MET A 161 17.33 35.75 -30.70
N GLU A 162 17.57 35.38 -31.96
CA GLU A 162 18.52 36.05 -32.85
C GLU A 162 18.19 37.54 -32.99
N ASN A 163 19.25 38.36 -33.09
CA ASN A 163 19.13 39.80 -33.32
C ASN A 163 18.20 40.06 -34.51
N PRO A 164 17.06 40.73 -34.33
CA PRO A 164 16.32 41.22 -35.48
C PRO A 164 17.27 42.18 -36.21
N LEU A 165 17.32 42.07 -37.54
CA LEU A 165 17.97 43.05 -38.43
C LEU A 165 17.76 44.46 -37.88
N PRO A 166 18.76 45.37 -37.94
CA PRO A 166 18.68 46.68 -37.32
C PRO A 166 17.40 47.39 -37.78
N SER A 167 16.38 47.37 -36.93
CA SER A 167 15.10 47.97 -37.24
C SER A 167 15.29 49.48 -37.13
N THR A 168 14.93 50.21 -38.18
CA THR A 168 14.98 51.68 -38.20
C THR A 168 14.07 52.33 -37.15
N HIS A 169 13.19 51.54 -36.53
CA HIS A 169 12.20 51.98 -35.55
C HIS A 169 12.52 51.46 -34.15
N VAL A 170 12.47 52.36 -33.16
CA VAL A 170 12.76 52.09 -31.74
C VAL A 170 11.69 51.18 -31.13
N SER A 171 10.46 51.31 -31.61
CA SER A 171 9.33 50.46 -31.25
C SER A 171 9.64 48.96 -31.49
N THR A 172 10.05 48.57 -32.70
CA THR A 172 10.34 47.17 -33.06
C THR A 172 11.47 46.57 -32.20
N PHE A 173 12.49 47.36 -31.90
CA PHE A 173 13.57 46.95 -30.99
C PHE A 173 13.05 46.67 -29.58
N LEU A 174 12.27 47.59 -28.99
CA LEU A 174 11.68 47.38 -27.66
C LEU A 174 10.73 46.19 -27.63
N TYR A 175 9.97 45.95 -28.70
CA TYR A 175 9.06 44.81 -28.79
C TYR A 175 9.78 43.47 -28.78
N ASN A 176 10.74 43.29 -29.68
CA ASN A 176 11.48 42.03 -29.81
C ASN A 176 12.28 41.74 -28.53
N TYR A 177 12.94 42.72 -27.93
CA TYR A 177 13.75 42.46 -26.73
C TYR A 177 12.96 42.40 -25.42
N VAL A 178 12.02 43.32 -25.19
CA VAL A 178 11.31 43.42 -23.90
C VAL A 178 10.07 42.52 -23.91
N GLY A 179 9.32 42.48 -25.01
CA GLY A 179 8.11 41.65 -25.11
C GLY A 179 8.43 40.17 -25.03
N GLU A 180 9.44 39.70 -25.77
CA GLU A 180 9.80 38.27 -25.79
C GLU A 180 10.40 37.81 -24.45
N ALA A 181 11.30 38.61 -23.85
CA ALA A 181 11.83 38.31 -22.51
C ALA A 181 10.69 38.19 -21.47
N LEU A 182 9.69 39.08 -21.52
CA LEU A 182 8.53 38.98 -20.63
C LEU A 182 7.68 37.72 -20.91
N ALA A 183 7.49 37.32 -22.18
CA ALA A 183 6.74 36.12 -22.53
C ALA A 183 7.41 34.84 -22.03
N PHE A 184 8.72 34.72 -22.21
CA PHE A 184 9.49 33.58 -21.71
C PHE A 184 9.53 33.54 -20.18
N GLY A 185 9.69 34.69 -19.53
CA GLY A 185 9.61 34.81 -18.07
C GLY A 185 8.25 34.36 -17.53
N LEU A 186 7.16 34.85 -18.12
CA LEU A 186 5.79 34.46 -17.74
C LEU A 186 5.57 32.96 -17.96
N SER A 187 6.01 32.42 -19.09
CA SER A 187 5.85 31.00 -19.42
C SER A 187 6.61 30.10 -18.45
N ALA A 188 7.88 30.42 -18.16
CA ALA A 188 8.69 29.71 -17.19
C ALA A 188 8.06 29.72 -15.80
N TRP A 189 7.49 30.86 -15.38
CA TRP A 189 6.75 30.96 -14.12
C TRP A 189 5.51 30.06 -14.08
N HIS A 190 4.70 30.02 -15.14
CA HIS A 190 3.52 29.14 -15.20
C HIS A 190 3.90 27.66 -15.14
N ILE A 191 4.95 27.26 -15.84
CA ILE A 191 5.51 25.89 -15.81
C ILE A 191 5.96 25.54 -14.39
N TYR A 192 6.72 26.42 -13.74
CA TYR A 192 7.16 26.21 -12.37
C TYR A 192 5.99 26.08 -11.39
N ALA A 193 5.02 27.00 -11.48
CA ALA A 193 3.84 26.97 -10.63
C ALA A 193 3.04 25.67 -10.81
N ALA A 194 2.90 25.19 -12.04
CA ALA A 194 2.27 23.92 -12.35
C ALA A 194 3.01 22.73 -11.70
N ILE A 195 4.34 22.66 -11.83
CA ILE A 195 5.16 21.57 -11.26
C ILE A 195 5.04 21.54 -9.72
N VAL A 196 5.23 22.70 -9.08
CA VAL A 196 5.24 22.76 -7.61
C VAL A 196 3.87 22.45 -7.02
N ARG A 197 2.79 22.98 -7.60
CA ARG A 197 1.42 22.70 -7.13
C ARG A 197 1.01 21.24 -7.33
N THR A 198 1.43 20.64 -8.44
CA THR A 198 1.24 19.21 -8.70
C THR A 198 1.95 18.36 -7.64
N ARG A 199 3.19 18.71 -7.28
CA ARG A 199 3.93 18.04 -6.21
C ARG A 199 3.23 18.19 -4.86
N LEU A 200 2.74 19.38 -4.53
CA LEU A 200 2.02 19.63 -3.27
C LEU A 200 0.71 18.81 -3.20
N LEU A 201 -0.07 18.76 -4.28
CA LEU A 201 -1.26 17.92 -4.37
C LEU A 201 -0.94 16.42 -4.20
N SER A 202 0.18 15.95 -4.76
CA SER A 202 0.65 14.57 -4.52
C SER A 202 0.97 14.32 -3.05
N ILE A 203 1.68 15.24 -2.38
CA ILE A 203 2.00 15.10 -0.95
C ILE A 203 0.72 15.10 -0.11
N MET A 204 -0.24 15.96 -0.44
CA MET A 204 -1.54 16.00 0.22
C MET A 204 -2.30 14.68 0.04
N HIS A 205 -2.27 14.10 -1.16
CA HIS A 205 -2.87 12.82 -1.44
C HIS A 205 -2.24 11.68 -0.64
N ASP A 206 -0.90 11.62 -0.59
CA ASP A 206 -0.17 10.61 0.20
C ASP A 206 -0.55 10.72 1.69
N GLN A 207 -0.72 11.94 2.20
CA GLN A 207 -1.21 12.15 3.57
C GLN A 207 -2.64 11.68 3.77
N VAL A 208 -3.56 12.04 2.88
CA VAL A 208 -4.97 11.59 2.94
C VAL A 208 -5.04 10.06 2.90
N GLN A 209 -4.25 9.42 2.04
CA GLN A 209 -4.18 7.97 1.94
C GLN A 209 -3.60 7.32 3.20
N SER A 210 -2.62 7.95 3.86
CA SER A 210 -2.08 7.47 5.15
C SER A 210 -3.06 7.60 6.32
N LEU A 211 -4.02 8.53 6.24
CA LEU A 211 -4.99 8.82 7.30
C LEU A 211 -6.31 8.04 7.13
N ASN A 212 -6.61 7.54 5.93
CA ASN A 212 -7.77 6.72 5.67
C ASN A 212 -7.52 5.27 6.11
N VAL A 213 -7.76 5.00 7.40
CA VAL A 213 -7.58 3.69 8.06
C VAL A 213 -8.61 2.65 7.62
N PHE A 214 -9.69 3.07 6.93
CA PHE A 214 -10.81 2.22 6.53
C PHE A 214 -10.90 2.05 5.00
N GLU A 215 -10.08 1.16 4.44
CA GLU A 215 -10.26 0.36 3.20
C GLU A 215 -10.71 0.98 1.86
N GLN A 216 -11.03 2.27 1.77
CA GLN A 216 -11.26 2.91 0.47
C GLN A 216 -9.99 3.59 -0.01
N SER A 217 -9.34 3.00 -1.02
CA SER A 217 -8.28 3.65 -1.77
C SER A 217 -8.79 5.01 -2.26
N VAL A 218 -8.15 6.08 -1.80
CA VAL A 218 -8.52 7.44 -2.21
C VAL A 218 -8.30 7.54 -3.71
N PRO A 219 -9.32 7.86 -4.52
CA PRO A 219 -9.15 7.89 -5.96
C PRO A 219 -8.20 9.01 -6.39
N TYR A 220 -7.35 8.74 -7.38
CA TYR A 220 -6.41 9.71 -7.97
C TYR A 220 -7.07 10.80 -8.83
N TRP A 221 -8.40 10.74 -9.04
CA TRP A 221 -9.14 11.67 -9.90
C TRP A 221 -8.89 13.17 -9.63
N PRO A 222 -8.71 13.65 -8.39
CA PRO A 222 -8.43 15.07 -8.14
C PRO A 222 -7.10 15.53 -8.75
N ILE A 223 -6.02 14.76 -8.57
CA ILE A 223 -4.72 15.02 -9.19
C ILE A 223 -4.83 14.90 -10.71
N ILE A 224 -5.46 13.83 -11.20
CA ILE A 224 -5.59 13.60 -12.65
C ILE A 224 -6.34 14.75 -13.34
N ARG A 225 -7.44 15.25 -12.75
CA ARG A 225 -8.21 16.38 -13.28
C ARG A 225 -7.41 17.68 -13.28
N TRP A 226 -6.67 17.95 -12.20
CA TRP A 226 -5.74 19.07 -12.13
C TRP A 226 -4.69 18.99 -13.25
N SER A 227 -4.00 17.86 -13.36
CA SER A 227 -2.96 17.57 -14.34
C SER A 227 -3.43 17.76 -15.77
N ILE A 228 -4.54 17.13 -16.14
CA ILE A 228 -5.13 17.25 -17.48
C ILE A 228 -5.54 18.71 -17.75
N GLY A 229 -6.20 19.37 -16.79
CA GLY A 229 -6.65 20.75 -16.97
C GLY A 229 -5.49 21.72 -17.16
N VAL A 230 -4.41 21.59 -16.40
CA VAL A 230 -3.21 22.42 -16.54
C VAL A 230 -2.49 22.14 -17.87
N THR A 231 -2.36 20.87 -18.26
CA THR A 231 -1.77 20.49 -19.56
C THR A 231 -2.59 21.07 -20.73
N VAL A 232 -3.91 20.97 -20.70
CA VAL A 232 -4.78 21.55 -21.74
C VAL A 232 -4.67 23.07 -21.80
N CYS A 233 -4.62 23.73 -20.63
CA CYS A 233 -4.41 25.18 -20.55
C CYS A 233 -3.04 25.59 -21.12
N LEU A 234 -1.96 24.88 -20.79
CA LEU A 234 -0.63 25.19 -21.33
C LEU A 234 -0.52 24.86 -22.83
N MET A 235 -1.14 23.77 -23.28
CA MET A 235 -1.15 23.36 -24.69
C MET A 235 -1.94 24.34 -25.56
N GLY A 236 -3.06 24.86 -25.07
CA GLY A 236 -3.81 25.86 -25.81
C GLY A 236 -3.03 27.17 -25.99
N CYS A 237 -2.03 27.46 -25.15
CA CYS A 237 -1.12 28.59 -25.36
C CYS A 237 -0.33 28.40 -26.64
N LEU A 238 0.18 27.18 -26.86
CA LEU A 238 0.92 26.81 -28.06
C LEU A 238 0.05 26.83 -29.31
N VAL A 239 -1.19 26.36 -29.19
CA VAL A 239 -2.15 26.36 -30.30
C VAL A 239 -2.53 27.79 -30.68
N VAL A 240 -2.80 28.65 -29.69
CA VAL A 240 -3.11 30.05 -29.93
C VAL A 240 -1.90 30.75 -30.55
N SER A 241 -0.69 30.56 -30.02
CA SER A 241 0.51 31.19 -30.59
C SER A 241 0.80 30.72 -32.01
N TYR A 242 0.47 29.49 -32.38
CA TYR A 242 0.64 28.95 -33.73
C TYR A 242 -0.17 29.72 -34.78
N PHE A 243 -1.41 30.13 -34.48
CA PHE A 243 -2.27 30.86 -35.41
C PHE A 243 -1.78 32.26 -35.78
N PHE A 244 -0.86 32.83 -35.01
CA PHE A 244 -0.34 34.18 -35.22
C PHE A 244 1.10 34.20 -35.76
N ILE A 245 1.72 33.04 -36.00
CA ILE A 245 3.04 32.94 -36.62
C ILE A 245 2.87 32.83 -38.14
N PRO A 246 3.49 33.72 -38.95
CA PRO A 246 3.46 33.60 -40.40
C PRO A 246 4.12 32.30 -40.89
N ASP A 247 3.56 31.72 -41.94
CA ASP A 247 4.01 30.44 -42.53
C ASP A 247 5.52 30.44 -42.88
N GLU A 248 6.08 31.61 -43.23
CA GLU A 248 7.48 31.79 -43.61
C GLU A 248 8.47 31.58 -42.45
N ILE A 249 8.06 31.86 -41.20
CA ILE A 249 8.92 31.80 -40.00
C ILE A 249 8.55 30.59 -39.13
N LEU A 250 7.41 29.94 -39.42
CA LEU A 250 6.89 28.80 -38.66
C LEU A 250 7.88 27.62 -38.57
N PHE A 251 8.68 27.43 -39.62
CA PHE A 251 9.69 26.37 -39.71
C PHE A 251 11.11 26.85 -39.40
N SER A 252 11.28 28.08 -38.90
CA SER A 252 12.61 28.55 -38.52
C SER A 252 13.17 27.68 -37.37
N PRO A 253 14.49 27.41 -37.35
CA PRO A 253 15.11 26.58 -36.32
C PRO A 253 14.84 27.09 -34.90
N THR A 254 14.74 28.42 -34.74
CA THR A 254 14.41 29.08 -33.49
C THR A 254 12.98 28.77 -33.05
N VAL A 255 11.98 28.99 -33.92
CA VAL A 255 10.57 28.72 -33.59
C VAL A 255 10.34 27.24 -33.31
N VAL A 256 10.90 26.35 -34.12
CA VAL A 256 10.79 24.90 -33.91
C VAL A 256 11.42 24.48 -32.56
N SER A 257 12.57 25.04 -32.20
CA SER A 257 13.23 24.76 -30.91
C SER A 257 12.41 25.23 -29.71
N ILE A 258 11.80 26.41 -29.79
CA ILE A 258 10.92 26.95 -28.73
C ILE A 258 9.72 26.03 -28.52
N TYR A 259 9.03 25.67 -29.61
CA TYR A 259 7.86 24.80 -29.53
C TYR A 259 8.24 23.38 -29.07
N ALA A 260 9.40 22.87 -29.48
CA ALA A 260 9.92 21.58 -29.00
C ALA A 260 10.22 21.61 -27.49
N ILE A 261 10.85 22.66 -26.98
CA ILE A 261 11.12 22.83 -25.54
C ILE A 261 9.81 22.97 -24.76
N PHE A 262 8.86 23.74 -25.27
CA PHE A 262 7.59 23.98 -24.60
C PHE A 262 6.69 22.74 -24.60
N THR A 263 6.57 22.05 -25.72
CA THR A 263 5.87 20.75 -25.81
C THR A 263 6.55 19.70 -24.94
N SER A 264 7.88 19.61 -24.94
CA SER A 264 8.64 18.72 -24.06
C SER A 264 8.42 19.06 -22.59
N SER A 265 8.34 20.34 -22.23
CA SER A 265 8.02 20.80 -20.87
C SER A 265 6.60 20.46 -20.47
N VAL A 266 5.62 20.62 -21.37
CA VAL A 266 4.21 20.23 -21.15
C VAL A 266 4.07 18.72 -20.99
N VAL A 267 4.79 17.94 -21.78
CA VAL A 267 4.86 16.48 -21.68
C VAL A 267 5.54 16.05 -20.39
N LEU A 268 6.66 16.68 -20.00
CA LEU A 268 7.33 16.44 -18.71
C LEU A 268 6.36 16.72 -17.55
N ILE A 269 5.69 17.87 -17.55
CA ILE A 269 4.67 18.21 -16.55
C ILE A 269 3.57 17.14 -16.54
N PHE A 270 3.02 16.77 -17.69
CA PHE A 270 1.99 15.74 -17.79
C PHE A 270 2.45 14.39 -17.22
N VAL A 271 3.66 13.95 -17.56
CA VAL A 271 4.27 12.70 -17.10
C VAL A 271 4.53 12.72 -15.59
N PHE A 272 5.08 13.82 -15.06
CA PHE A 272 5.32 13.99 -13.63
C PHE A 272 4.01 14.16 -12.84
N SER A 273 2.97 14.69 -13.47
CA SER A 273 1.66 14.92 -12.87
C SER A 273 0.74 13.70 -12.83
N LYS A 274 1.15 12.60 -13.46
CA LYS A 274 0.35 11.38 -13.61
C LYS A 274 0.62 10.28 -12.58
N VAL A 275 1.65 10.35 -11.73
CA VAL A 275 2.02 9.15 -10.95
C VAL A 275 2.36 9.44 -9.47
N PRO A 276 1.65 8.82 -8.51
CA PRO A 276 1.97 8.89 -7.08
C PRO A 276 3.37 8.37 -6.77
N THR A 277 3.99 8.98 -5.77
CA THR A 277 5.36 8.72 -5.29
C THR A 277 5.64 7.24 -4.98
N SER A 278 4.62 6.49 -4.56
CA SER A 278 4.69 5.05 -4.27
C SER A 278 4.74 4.14 -5.51
N MET A 279 4.22 4.56 -6.66
CA MET A 279 4.37 3.87 -7.96
C MET A 279 5.58 4.33 -8.77
N LEU A 280 6.22 5.47 -8.41
CA LEU A 280 7.41 5.98 -9.11
C LEU A 280 8.60 5.02 -9.00
N THR A 281 8.69 4.23 -7.94
CA THR A 281 9.70 3.19 -7.73
C THR A 281 9.55 2.02 -8.70
N GLN A 282 8.32 1.59 -8.98
CA GLN A 282 8.06 0.36 -9.75
C GLN A 282 8.06 0.55 -11.27
N LEU A 283 7.74 1.75 -11.78
CA LEU A 283 7.70 2.07 -13.22
C LEU A 283 8.94 2.84 -13.71
N ARG A 284 9.99 2.95 -12.89
CA ARG A 284 11.20 3.74 -13.16
C ARG A 284 11.87 3.33 -14.47
N VAL A 285 12.01 2.01 -14.69
CA VAL A 285 12.62 1.43 -15.91
C VAL A 285 11.73 1.66 -17.15
N MET A 286 10.42 1.47 -17.03
CA MET A 286 9.48 1.69 -18.14
C MET A 286 9.44 3.16 -18.58
N ARG A 287 9.58 4.11 -17.65
CA ARG A 287 9.69 5.53 -18.01
C ARG A 287 10.99 5.86 -18.71
N ALA A 288 12.11 5.36 -18.20
CA ALA A 288 13.39 5.54 -18.87
C ALA A 288 13.32 5.02 -20.32
N PHE A 289 12.68 3.87 -20.52
CA PHE A 289 12.47 3.28 -21.84
C PHE A 289 11.56 4.13 -22.75
N ILE A 290 10.42 4.61 -22.23
CA ILE A 290 9.50 5.47 -23.00
C ILE A 290 10.18 6.80 -23.38
N LEU A 291 10.89 7.44 -22.46
CA LEU A 291 11.63 8.68 -22.73
C LEU A 291 12.72 8.47 -23.78
N PHE A 292 13.43 7.34 -23.70
CA PHE A 292 14.41 6.95 -24.69
C PHE A 292 13.78 6.79 -26.08
N ILE A 293 12.62 6.14 -26.19
CA ILE A 293 11.90 6.00 -27.47
C ILE A 293 11.45 7.37 -28.01
N ILE A 294 10.90 8.24 -27.16
CA ILE A 294 10.44 9.57 -27.59
C ILE A 294 11.61 10.37 -28.16
N VAL A 295 12.75 10.39 -27.48
CA VAL A 295 13.93 11.11 -27.97
C VAL A 295 14.50 10.47 -29.23
N ALA A 296 14.44 9.13 -29.37
CA ALA A 296 14.82 8.46 -30.60
C ALA A 296 13.94 8.86 -31.78
N ILE A 297 12.62 9.01 -31.57
CA ILE A 297 11.69 9.48 -32.61
C ILE A 297 11.98 10.94 -32.98
N ILE A 298 12.15 11.81 -31.99
CA ILE A 298 12.46 13.24 -32.21
C ILE A 298 13.79 13.40 -32.95
N GLY A 299 14.82 12.67 -32.52
CA GLY A 299 16.13 12.61 -33.19
C GLY A 299 16.01 12.19 -34.66
N THR A 300 15.30 11.10 -34.91
CA THR A 300 15.12 10.52 -36.25
C THR A 300 14.37 11.48 -37.18
N VAL A 301 13.28 12.08 -36.70
CA VAL A 301 12.51 13.06 -37.48
C VAL A 301 13.33 14.34 -37.70
N GLY A 302 14.09 14.77 -36.69
CA GLY A 302 14.95 15.95 -36.78
C GLY A 302 16.05 15.80 -37.83
N TYR A 303 16.81 14.69 -37.81
CA TYR A 303 17.84 14.44 -38.83
C TYR A 303 17.25 14.25 -40.23
N ASN A 304 16.13 13.55 -40.36
CA ASN A 304 15.47 13.37 -41.66
C ASN A 304 15.02 14.71 -42.28
N ARG A 305 14.64 15.70 -41.46
CA ARG A 305 14.19 17.01 -41.94
C ARG A 305 15.31 18.03 -42.12
N LEU A 306 16.32 18.00 -41.26
CA LEU A 306 17.40 19.01 -41.26
C LEU A 306 18.57 18.63 -42.18
N GLU A 307 18.85 17.33 -42.34
CA GLU A 307 19.99 16.85 -43.13
C GLU A 307 19.53 16.01 -44.34
N GLU A 308 18.22 15.93 -44.59
CA GLU A 308 17.60 15.17 -45.70
C GLU A 308 17.99 13.68 -45.78
N TRP A 309 18.53 13.13 -44.69
CA TRP A 309 18.90 11.71 -44.60
C TRP A 309 17.67 10.82 -44.66
N SER A 310 17.81 9.61 -45.22
CA SER A 310 16.72 8.63 -45.18
C SER A 310 16.32 8.29 -43.74
N LEU A 311 15.08 7.84 -43.52
CA LEU A 311 14.62 7.48 -42.18
C LEU A 311 15.51 6.44 -41.48
N ALA A 312 16.12 5.53 -42.24
CA ALA A 312 17.02 4.52 -41.72
C ALA A 312 18.36 5.13 -41.26
N GLU A 313 18.93 6.04 -42.06
CA GLU A 313 20.18 6.74 -41.74
C GLU A 313 19.99 7.72 -40.57
N ALA A 314 18.88 8.46 -40.57
CA ALA A 314 18.51 9.36 -39.48
C ALA A 314 18.27 8.61 -38.16
N PHE A 315 17.63 7.44 -38.22
CA PHE A 315 17.45 6.58 -37.04
C PHE A 315 18.78 6.05 -36.53
N TYR A 316 19.62 5.55 -37.45
CA TYR A 316 20.97 5.08 -37.11
C TYR A 316 21.81 6.18 -36.44
N ALA A 317 21.88 7.37 -37.04
CA ALA A 317 22.58 8.53 -36.51
C ALA A 317 22.06 8.96 -35.13
N THR A 318 20.74 8.88 -34.92
CA THR A 318 20.11 9.16 -33.62
C THR A 318 20.54 8.16 -32.56
N ILE A 319 20.50 6.85 -32.86
CA ILE A 319 20.84 5.81 -31.89
C ILE A 319 22.32 5.88 -31.50
N ILE A 320 23.25 6.06 -32.45
CA ILE A 320 24.69 6.15 -32.14
C ILE A 320 25.02 7.41 -31.31
N THR A 321 24.27 8.49 -31.52
CA THR A 321 24.39 9.74 -30.74
C THR A 321 23.81 9.54 -29.35
N MET A 322 22.63 8.93 -29.24
CA MET A 322 21.95 8.68 -27.97
C MET A 322 22.71 7.72 -27.05
N THR A 323 23.36 6.72 -27.64
CA THR A 323 24.20 5.74 -26.94
C THR A 323 25.60 6.25 -26.67
N THR A 324 25.92 7.49 -27.06
CA THR A 324 27.25 8.13 -26.91
C THR A 324 28.39 7.38 -27.60
N ILE A 325 28.08 6.54 -28.60
CA ILE A 325 29.09 5.84 -29.41
C ILE A 325 29.73 6.80 -30.41
N GLY A 326 28.90 7.53 -31.16
CA GLY A 326 29.34 8.61 -32.07
C GLY A 326 30.46 8.20 -33.04
N TYR A 327 30.22 7.19 -33.90
CA TYR A 327 31.20 6.76 -34.90
C TYR A 327 31.66 7.88 -35.85
N GLY A 328 30.86 8.93 -36.01
CA GLY A 328 31.16 10.09 -36.84
C GLY A 328 30.95 9.87 -38.34
N ASP A 329 30.48 8.68 -38.72
CA ASP A 329 30.11 8.28 -40.08
C ASP A 329 28.92 9.07 -40.63
N PHE A 330 27.97 9.44 -39.77
CA PHE A 330 26.89 10.39 -40.07
C PHE A 330 27.01 11.62 -39.17
N SER A 331 27.56 12.70 -39.73
CA SER A 331 27.77 13.97 -39.03
C SER A 331 27.04 15.10 -39.77
N PRO A 332 26.27 15.95 -39.06
CA PRO A 332 25.52 17.03 -39.70
C PRO A 332 26.43 18.03 -40.39
N SER A 333 26.10 18.31 -41.65
CA SER A 333 26.82 19.22 -42.52
C SER A 333 26.35 20.67 -42.33
N SER A 334 25.07 20.86 -41.99
CA SER A 334 24.44 22.17 -41.79
C SER A 334 24.70 22.73 -40.39
N MET A 335 24.64 24.06 -40.25
CA MET A 335 24.72 24.71 -38.94
C MET A 335 23.55 24.30 -38.03
N GLU A 336 22.36 24.15 -38.61
CA GLU A 336 21.13 23.78 -37.93
C GLU A 336 21.18 22.35 -37.40
N GLY A 337 21.63 21.39 -38.22
CA GLY A 337 21.83 20.00 -37.81
C GLY A 337 22.92 19.84 -36.74
N ARG A 338 23.95 20.69 -36.75
CA ARG A 338 24.98 20.72 -35.69
C ARG A 338 24.41 21.21 -34.37
N LEU A 339 23.65 22.31 -34.37
CA LEU A 339 22.98 22.82 -33.18
C LEU A 339 21.97 21.80 -32.63
N PHE A 340 21.19 21.18 -33.52
CA PHE A 340 20.28 20.09 -33.17
C PHE A 340 21.01 18.92 -32.50
N THR A 341 22.14 18.48 -33.06
CA THR A 341 22.94 17.38 -32.52
C THR A 341 23.51 17.69 -31.13
N ILE A 342 23.93 18.94 -30.88
CA ILE A 342 24.40 19.37 -29.56
C ILE A 342 23.26 19.25 -28.53
N VAL A 343 22.07 19.76 -28.85
CA VAL A 343 20.89 19.68 -27.97
C VAL A 343 20.49 18.22 -27.75
N LEU A 344 20.38 17.43 -28.81
CA LEU A 344 20.06 16.01 -28.77
C LEU A 344 21.04 15.23 -27.87
N SER A 345 22.34 15.51 -28.00
CA SER A 345 23.40 14.87 -27.21
C SER A 345 23.29 15.18 -25.72
N LEU A 346 22.96 16.43 -25.34
CA LEU A 346 22.77 16.81 -23.94
C LEU A 346 21.59 16.06 -23.30
N PHE A 347 20.46 15.98 -24.00
CA PHE A 347 19.30 15.22 -23.54
C PHE A 347 19.57 13.71 -23.50
N ALA A 348 20.27 13.19 -24.51
CA ALA A 348 20.68 11.80 -24.60
C ALA A 348 21.52 11.36 -23.40
N ILE A 349 22.54 12.15 -23.02
CA ILE A 349 23.40 11.85 -21.86
C ILE A 349 22.56 11.80 -20.57
N GLY A 350 21.66 12.77 -20.37
CA GLY A 350 20.80 12.82 -19.19
C GLY A 350 19.84 11.64 -19.10
N ILE A 351 19.19 11.29 -20.21
CA ILE A 351 18.23 10.17 -20.28
C ILE A 351 18.95 8.83 -20.20
N GLY A 352 20.10 8.69 -20.87
CA GLY A 352 20.95 7.50 -20.82
C GLY A 352 21.44 7.24 -19.40
N GLY A 353 21.97 8.26 -18.71
CA GLY A 353 22.38 8.15 -17.31
C GLY A 353 21.22 7.78 -16.37
N TYR A 354 20.04 8.37 -16.58
CA TYR A 354 18.83 8.01 -15.86
C TYR A 354 18.38 6.56 -16.13
N ALA A 355 18.47 6.09 -17.37
CA ALA A 355 18.12 4.73 -17.77
C ALA A 355 19.06 3.71 -17.13
N VAL A 356 20.37 3.93 -17.20
CA VAL A 356 21.37 3.06 -16.54
C VAL A 356 21.14 3.02 -15.03
N THR A 357 20.95 4.17 -14.39
CA THR A 357 20.70 4.23 -12.94
C THR A 357 19.40 3.53 -12.56
N SER A 358 18.36 3.65 -13.38
CA SER A 358 17.06 2.99 -13.15
C SER A 358 17.15 1.48 -13.30
N VAL A 359 17.87 0.99 -14.31
CA VAL A 359 18.14 -0.45 -14.51
C VAL A 359 19.03 -0.99 -13.38
N ALA A 360 20.10 -0.28 -13.01
CA ALA A 360 20.97 -0.67 -11.91
C ALA A 360 20.19 -0.72 -10.59
N SER A 361 19.37 0.29 -10.30
CA SER A 361 18.50 0.30 -9.13
C SER A 361 17.50 -0.86 -9.15
N PHE A 362 16.95 -1.20 -10.31
CA PHE A 362 16.03 -2.34 -10.46
C PHE A 362 16.70 -3.70 -10.16
N VAL A 363 17.96 -3.86 -10.58
CA VAL A 363 18.78 -5.04 -10.28
C VAL A 363 19.16 -5.10 -8.80
N ILE A 364 19.61 -3.97 -8.24
CA ILE A 364 20.07 -3.87 -6.83
C ILE A 364 18.92 -3.99 -5.83
N GLU A 365 17.77 -3.35 -6.09
CA GLU A 365 16.60 -3.40 -5.20
C GLU A 365 15.88 -4.76 -5.22
N GLY A 366 16.35 -5.75 -6.01
CA GLY A 366 15.74 -7.08 -6.09
C GLY A 366 14.30 -7.08 -6.64
N ASN A 367 13.85 -5.97 -7.23
CA ASN A 367 12.46 -5.78 -7.68
C ASN A 367 12.07 -6.67 -8.85
N PHE A 368 13.04 -7.28 -9.54
CA PHE A 368 12.82 -8.34 -10.51
C PHE A 368 11.95 -9.48 -9.92
N HIS A 369 12.13 -9.78 -8.63
CA HIS A 369 11.36 -10.79 -7.92
C HIS A 369 9.92 -10.37 -7.59
N ARG A 370 9.60 -9.06 -7.54
CA ARG A 370 8.23 -8.58 -7.30
C ARG A 370 7.37 -8.56 -8.58
N PHE A 371 8.01 -8.42 -9.75
CA PHE A 371 7.30 -8.25 -11.02
C PHE A 371 6.96 -9.58 -11.73
N ILE A 372 7.71 -10.65 -11.45
CA ILE A 372 7.60 -11.95 -12.16
C ILE A 372 6.87 -13.02 -11.36
N GLN A 373 6.63 -12.84 -10.06
CA GLN A 373 6.04 -13.89 -9.25
C GLN A 373 4.61 -13.56 -8.83
N GLY A 374 3.69 -14.35 -9.39
CA GLY A 374 2.53 -14.81 -8.62
C GLY A 374 2.99 -15.39 -7.28
N LYS A 375 2.06 -15.51 -6.33
CA LYS A 375 2.29 -16.04 -4.97
C LYS A 375 3.34 -17.15 -5.01
N ARG A 376 4.50 -16.92 -4.38
CA ARG A 376 5.54 -17.95 -4.31
C ARG A 376 5.05 -19.03 -3.37
N VAL A 377 4.84 -20.21 -3.92
CA VAL A 377 4.38 -21.40 -3.19
C VAL A 377 5.46 -22.44 -3.37
N ASP A 378 5.97 -22.96 -2.26
CA ASP A 378 6.87 -24.09 -2.32
C ASP A 378 6.13 -25.33 -2.87
N LYS A 379 6.72 -25.97 -3.88
CA LYS A 379 6.16 -27.19 -4.50
C LYS A 379 6.05 -28.34 -3.51
N GLN A 380 6.84 -28.32 -2.43
CA GLN A 380 6.76 -29.33 -1.36
C GLN A 380 5.38 -29.37 -0.69
N ILE A 381 4.66 -28.24 -0.66
CA ILE A 381 3.34 -28.12 0.01
C ILE A 381 2.29 -29.06 -0.60
N VAL A 382 2.39 -29.36 -1.89
CA VAL A 382 1.42 -30.24 -2.60
C VAL A 382 1.41 -31.66 -2.03
N ARG A 383 2.54 -32.12 -1.47
CA ARG A 383 2.71 -33.48 -0.94
C ARG A 383 2.32 -33.60 0.54
N LEU A 384 2.21 -32.49 1.25
CA LEU A 384 1.92 -32.48 2.67
C LEU A 384 0.45 -32.82 2.94
N LYS A 385 0.24 -33.67 3.95
CA LYS A 385 -1.05 -34.01 4.56
C LYS A 385 -0.86 -34.04 6.07
N ASP A 386 -1.92 -33.76 6.81
CA ASP A 386 -1.91 -33.71 8.28
C ASP A 386 -0.84 -32.76 8.86
N HIS A 387 -0.47 -31.74 8.07
CA HIS A 387 0.51 -30.71 8.46
C HIS A 387 -0.15 -29.55 9.20
N TYR A 388 0.66 -28.71 9.82
CA TYR A 388 0.19 -27.48 10.48
C TYR A 388 0.42 -26.26 9.61
N ILE A 389 -0.45 -25.26 9.72
CA ILE A 389 -0.30 -23.97 9.03
C ILE A 389 -0.05 -22.87 10.05
N VAL A 390 1.01 -22.08 9.86
CA VAL A 390 1.31 -20.91 10.68
C VAL A 390 1.04 -19.66 9.85
N CYS A 391 0.00 -18.90 10.22
CA CYS A 391 -0.38 -17.68 9.54
C CYS A 391 0.31 -16.47 10.19
N GLY A 392 1.27 -15.89 9.47
CA GLY A 392 2.14 -14.83 9.91
C GLY A 392 3.42 -15.37 10.55
N SER A 393 4.56 -14.80 10.16
CA SER A 393 5.90 -15.09 10.69
C SER A 393 6.52 -13.89 11.41
N GLY A 394 5.69 -13.04 12.00
CA GLY A 394 6.18 -12.04 12.97
C GLY A 394 6.82 -12.70 14.20
N ARG A 395 7.06 -11.92 15.26
CA ARG A 395 7.76 -12.42 16.48
C ARG A 395 7.17 -13.72 17.04
N MET A 396 5.84 -13.82 17.11
CA MET A 396 5.15 -15.02 17.60
C MET A 396 5.20 -16.17 16.59
N GLY A 397 4.88 -15.88 15.33
CA GLY A 397 4.89 -16.88 14.26
C GLY A 397 6.25 -17.54 14.04
N LYS A 398 7.34 -16.77 14.10
CA LYS A 398 8.72 -17.27 14.04
C LYS A 398 9.02 -18.25 15.18
N GLN A 399 8.59 -17.96 16.41
CA GLN A 399 8.79 -18.87 17.55
C GLN A 399 7.98 -20.16 17.41
N ILE A 400 6.73 -20.07 16.93
CA ILE A 400 5.91 -21.25 16.65
C ILE A 400 6.56 -22.11 15.55
N ALA A 401 7.01 -21.49 14.47
CA ALA A 401 7.72 -22.18 13.38
C ALA A 401 9.00 -22.86 13.89
N LEU A 402 9.79 -22.19 14.72
CA LEU A 402 11.00 -22.74 15.31
C LEU A 402 10.73 -23.99 16.17
N GLU A 403 9.68 -23.97 16.97
CA GLU A 403 9.32 -25.09 17.83
C GLU A 403 8.81 -26.30 17.02
N LEU A 404 7.98 -26.04 15.99
CA LEU A 404 7.54 -27.07 15.04
C LEU A 404 8.72 -27.68 14.27
N TYR A 405 9.69 -26.84 13.89
CA TYR A 405 10.90 -27.28 13.20
C TYR A 405 11.79 -28.16 14.10
N LYS A 406 12.03 -27.74 15.35
CA LYS A 406 12.81 -28.54 16.32
C LYS A 406 12.19 -29.90 16.61
N THR A 407 10.86 -29.95 16.71
CA THR A 407 10.09 -31.18 16.96
C THR A 407 9.85 -32.01 15.69
N GLN A 408 10.33 -31.57 14.52
CA GLN A 408 10.20 -32.25 13.23
C GLN A 408 8.73 -32.51 12.83
N ILE A 409 7.82 -31.62 13.25
CA ILE A 409 6.40 -31.69 12.89
C ILE A 409 6.22 -31.00 11.52
N PRO A 410 5.59 -31.64 10.51
CA PRO A 410 5.39 -31.01 9.20
C PRO A 410 4.51 -29.76 9.29
N PHE A 411 4.99 -28.63 8.74
CA PHE A 411 4.25 -27.37 8.75
C PHE A 411 4.53 -26.50 7.52
N VAL A 412 3.65 -25.51 7.31
CA VAL A 412 3.75 -24.49 6.25
C VAL A 412 3.55 -23.11 6.87
N VAL A 413 4.37 -22.14 6.45
CA VAL A 413 4.25 -20.74 6.90
C VAL A 413 3.63 -19.89 5.79
N ILE A 414 2.66 -19.04 6.16
CA ILE A 414 2.12 -18.00 5.27
C ILE A 414 2.60 -16.64 5.76
N GLU A 415 3.35 -15.90 4.94
CA GLU A 415 3.84 -14.56 5.28
C GLU A 415 3.78 -13.62 4.08
N GLN A 416 3.28 -12.39 4.31
CA GLN A 416 3.09 -11.39 3.26
C GLN A 416 4.38 -10.61 3.00
N SER A 417 5.14 -10.31 4.06
CA SER A 417 6.38 -9.54 3.98
C SER A 417 7.54 -10.40 3.49
N SER A 418 8.11 -10.06 2.33
CA SER A 418 9.29 -10.75 1.81
C SER A 418 10.49 -10.66 2.75
N ILE A 419 10.64 -9.54 3.47
CA ILE A 419 11.77 -9.32 4.38
C ILE A 419 11.71 -10.26 5.57
N ILE A 420 10.54 -10.39 6.20
CA ILE A 420 10.34 -11.27 7.36
C ILE A 420 10.48 -12.74 6.95
N LEU A 421 9.94 -13.09 5.78
CA LEU A 421 10.06 -14.42 5.21
C LEU A 421 11.51 -14.78 4.89
N GLU A 422 12.27 -13.87 4.27
CA GLU A 422 13.70 -14.09 3.98
C GLU A 422 14.53 -14.26 5.26
N GLU A 423 14.22 -13.52 6.33
CA GLU A 423 14.86 -13.69 7.63
C GLU A 423 14.61 -15.10 8.19
N LEU A 424 13.36 -15.57 8.12
CA LEU A 424 12.98 -16.91 8.58
C LEU A 424 13.72 -18.02 7.80
N LEU A 425 13.78 -17.88 6.47
CA LEU A 425 14.37 -18.87 5.57
C LEU A 425 15.91 -18.95 5.67
N ARG A 426 16.56 -17.93 6.23
CA ARG A 426 18.00 -18.01 6.55
C ARG A 426 18.29 -18.91 7.75
N GLU A 427 17.33 -19.05 8.66
CA GLU A 427 17.48 -19.86 9.87
C GLU A 427 16.96 -21.29 9.68
N MET A 428 15.93 -21.48 8.85
CA MET A 428 15.25 -22.77 8.68
C MET A 428 14.83 -22.98 7.22
N ASP A 429 15.10 -24.18 6.68
CA ASP A 429 14.60 -24.60 5.38
C ASP A 429 13.22 -25.23 5.54
N ILE A 430 12.17 -24.46 5.23
CA ILE A 430 10.78 -24.84 5.49
C ILE A 430 9.84 -24.46 4.34
N PRO A 431 8.78 -25.26 4.09
CA PRO A 431 7.77 -24.93 3.10
C PRO A 431 7.01 -23.64 3.45
N TYR A 432 6.81 -22.76 2.46
CA TYR A 432 6.16 -21.47 2.68
C TYR A 432 5.24 -21.04 1.53
N VAL A 433 4.32 -20.14 1.86
CA VAL A 433 3.47 -19.38 0.93
C VAL A 433 3.72 -17.89 1.17
N GLN A 434 4.25 -17.21 0.16
CA GLN A 434 4.37 -15.76 0.21
C GLN A 434 3.03 -15.11 -0.19
N GLY A 435 2.29 -14.58 0.78
CA GLY A 435 0.97 -14.01 0.56
C GLY A 435 0.28 -13.54 1.84
N ASP A 436 -0.84 -12.83 1.67
CA ASP A 436 -1.69 -12.41 2.78
C ASP A 436 -2.57 -13.58 3.27
N ALA A 437 -2.36 -13.99 4.51
CA ALA A 437 -3.09 -15.09 5.14
C ALA A 437 -4.60 -14.81 5.34
N THR A 438 -5.04 -13.55 5.25
CA THR A 438 -6.46 -13.18 5.29
C THR A 438 -7.22 -13.57 4.02
N GLN A 439 -6.49 -13.90 2.94
CA GLN A 439 -7.07 -14.28 1.66
C GLN A 439 -7.23 -15.80 1.55
N ASP A 440 -8.42 -16.27 1.20
CA ASP A 440 -8.75 -17.69 1.04
C ASP A 440 -7.75 -18.42 0.12
N GLU A 441 -7.34 -17.78 -0.98
CA GLU A 441 -6.36 -18.35 -1.92
C GLU A 441 -5.02 -18.67 -1.24
N ALA A 442 -4.54 -17.86 -0.30
CA ALA A 442 -3.29 -18.14 0.41
C ALA A 442 -3.44 -19.39 1.31
N LEU A 443 -4.59 -19.53 1.98
CA LEU A 443 -4.90 -20.70 2.81
C LEU A 443 -5.04 -21.97 1.95
N LEU A 444 -5.67 -21.87 0.77
CA LEU A 444 -5.80 -22.97 -0.17
C LEU A 444 -4.43 -23.42 -0.71
N LEU A 445 -3.57 -22.48 -1.09
CA LEU A 445 -2.20 -22.77 -1.52
C LEU A 445 -1.38 -23.45 -0.41
N ALA A 446 -1.56 -23.01 0.84
CA ALA A 446 -0.96 -23.65 2.01
C ALA A 446 -1.56 -25.03 2.35
N GLY A 447 -2.66 -25.42 1.68
CA GLY A 447 -3.29 -26.72 1.84
C GLY A 447 -4.18 -26.85 3.07
N VAL A 448 -4.92 -25.79 3.43
CA VAL A 448 -5.80 -25.78 4.60
C VAL A 448 -6.83 -26.92 4.63
N GLU A 449 -7.27 -27.41 3.46
CA GLU A 449 -8.24 -28.52 3.36
C GLU A 449 -7.70 -29.85 3.91
N ARG A 450 -6.37 -30.04 3.86
CA ARG A 450 -5.66 -31.27 4.25
C ARG A 450 -4.76 -31.08 5.47
N ALA A 451 -4.85 -29.92 6.11
CA ALA A 451 -4.08 -29.59 7.30
C ALA A 451 -4.73 -30.19 8.56
N LYS A 452 -3.89 -30.58 9.53
CA LYS A 452 -4.31 -31.04 10.86
C LYS A 452 -4.69 -29.88 11.77
N GLY A 453 -4.02 -28.74 11.63
CA GLY A 453 -4.30 -27.56 12.43
C GLY A 453 -3.75 -26.27 11.83
N LEU A 454 -4.25 -25.14 12.32
CA LEU A 454 -3.84 -23.81 11.88
C LEU A 454 -3.65 -22.89 13.10
N VAL A 455 -2.59 -22.09 13.06
CA VAL A 455 -2.31 -21.06 14.05
C VAL A 455 -2.41 -19.68 13.40
N ALA A 456 -3.38 -18.87 13.82
CA ALA A 456 -3.51 -17.47 13.43
C ALA A 456 -2.66 -16.60 14.37
N ALA A 457 -1.50 -16.15 13.90
CA ALA A 457 -0.46 -15.52 14.72
C ALA A 457 -0.16 -14.05 14.33
N LEU A 458 -1.06 -13.39 13.59
CA LEU A 458 -0.88 -11.97 13.26
C LEU A 458 -1.04 -11.09 14.51
N SER A 459 -0.43 -9.90 14.47
CA SER A 459 -0.46 -8.93 15.57
C SER A 459 -1.85 -8.30 15.79
N GLU A 460 -2.61 -8.17 14.71
CA GLU A 460 -3.92 -7.52 14.68
C GLU A 460 -5.06 -8.54 14.84
N ASP A 461 -5.84 -8.41 15.91
CA ASP A 461 -6.96 -9.32 16.20
C ASP A 461 -7.98 -9.39 15.06
N LYS A 462 -8.22 -8.27 14.37
CA LYS A 462 -9.13 -8.22 13.22
C LYS A 462 -8.72 -9.19 12.10
N ASN A 463 -7.42 -9.29 11.82
CA ASN A 463 -6.92 -10.14 10.74
C ASN A 463 -6.98 -11.62 11.17
N ASN A 464 -6.70 -11.91 12.44
CA ASN A 464 -6.85 -13.26 12.97
C ASN A 464 -8.33 -13.72 12.92
N VAL A 465 -9.30 -12.84 13.17
CA VAL A 465 -10.73 -13.17 12.99
C VAL A 465 -11.01 -13.56 11.54
N PHE A 466 -10.51 -12.81 10.55
CA PHE A 466 -10.68 -13.15 9.13
C PHE A 466 -10.05 -14.50 8.79
N ILE A 467 -8.81 -14.76 9.22
CA ILE A 467 -8.14 -16.06 9.02
C ILE A 467 -8.99 -17.19 9.60
N VAL A 468 -9.48 -17.02 10.83
CA VAL A 468 -10.30 -18.03 11.53
C VAL A 468 -11.60 -18.31 10.76
N LEU A 469 -12.30 -17.26 10.31
CA LEU A 469 -13.53 -17.39 9.53
C LEU A 469 -13.28 -18.13 8.21
N SER A 470 -12.28 -17.71 7.44
CA SER A 470 -11.91 -18.33 6.16
C SER A 470 -11.49 -19.78 6.36
N ALA A 471 -10.60 -20.06 7.31
CA ALA A 471 -10.13 -21.40 7.59
C ALA A 471 -11.27 -22.33 8.06
N ARG A 472 -12.19 -21.84 8.90
CA ARG A 472 -13.37 -22.60 9.35
C ARG A 472 -14.38 -22.82 8.23
N HIS A 473 -14.53 -21.85 7.32
CA HIS A 473 -15.39 -21.97 6.15
C HIS A 473 -14.87 -23.04 5.18
N ILE A 474 -13.55 -23.05 4.92
CA ILE A 474 -12.92 -24.02 4.02
C ILE A 474 -12.86 -25.42 4.67
N SER A 475 -12.51 -25.50 5.96
CA SER A 475 -12.41 -26.77 6.69
C SER A 475 -13.11 -26.71 8.05
N SER A 476 -14.32 -27.29 8.11
CA SER A 476 -15.15 -27.31 9.30
C SER A 476 -14.56 -28.13 10.45
N LYS A 477 -13.64 -29.06 10.19
CA LYS A 477 -13.01 -29.95 11.18
C LYS A 477 -11.63 -29.48 11.65
N LEU A 478 -11.05 -28.47 11.01
CA LEU A 478 -9.70 -27.98 11.32
C LEU A 478 -9.57 -27.54 12.79
N HIS A 479 -8.47 -27.91 13.45
CA HIS A 479 -8.16 -27.39 14.78
C HIS A 479 -7.45 -26.04 14.66
N ILE A 480 -8.14 -24.96 15.05
CA ILE A 480 -7.70 -23.59 14.87
C ILE A 480 -7.33 -22.99 16.23
N ILE A 481 -6.07 -22.58 16.36
CA ILE A 481 -5.55 -21.80 17.48
C ILE A 481 -5.38 -20.37 17.02
N SER A 482 -5.91 -19.40 17.77
CA SER A 482 -5.74 -17.99 17.43
C SER A 482 -5.07 -17.24 18.56
N ARG A 483 -4.10 -16.40 18.21
CA ARG A 483 -3.61 -15.33 19.08
C ARG A 483 -4.69 -14.26 19.21
N VAL A 484 -4.81 -13.70 20.41
CA VAL A 484 -5.56 -12.46 20.67
C VAL A 484 -4.69 -11.52 21.50
N SER A 485 -4.66 -10.25 21.14
CA SER A 485 -3.92 -9.20 21.86
C SER A 485 -4.82 -8.47 22.85
N GLN A 486 -6.13 -8.35 22.57
CA GLN A 486 -7.10 -7.70 23.47
C GLN A 486 -8.11 -8.70 24.02
N GLU A 487 -8.17 -8.88 25.34
CA GLU A 487 -9.01 -9.90 25.97
C GLU A 487 -10.52 -9.75 25.65
N LYS A 488 -11.00 -8.51 25.44
CA LYS A 488 -12.38 -8.25 25.00
C LYS A 488 -12.73 -8.92 23.66
N ASN A 489 -11.75 -9.21 22.81
CA ASN A 489 -11.95 -9.86 21.52
C ASN A 489 -11.94 -11.39 21.61
N ARG A 490 -11.54 -11.97 22.75
CA ARG A 490 -11.47 -13.43 22.94
C ARG A 490 -12.79 -14.12 22.62
N ARG A 491 -13.91 -13.60 23.15
CA ARG A 491 -15.26 -14.14 22.88
C ARG A 491 -15.65 -14.05 21.40
N LYS A 492 -15.21 -13.00 20.68
CA LYS A 492 -15.49 -12.84 19.25
C LYS A 492 -14.70 -13.86 18.43
N MET A 493 -13.45 -14.11 18.79
CA MET A 493 -12.58 -15.09 18.14
C MET A 493 -13.10 -16.53 18.29
N ILE A 494 -13.59 -16.90 19.48
CA ILE A 494 -14.25 -18.19 19.70
C ILE A 494 -15.52 -18.29 18.83
N LYS A 495 -16.35 -17.25 18.80
CA LYS A 495 -17.56 -17.21 17.95
C LYS A 495 -17.25 -17.31 16.45
N ALA A 496 -16.11 -16.80 16.01
CA ALA A 496 -15.64 -16.92 14.63
C ALA A 496 -15.26 -18.37 14.26
N GLY A 497 -15.03 -19.24 15.25
CA GLY A 497 -14.73 -20.65 15.03
C GLY A 497 -13.33 -21.09 15.46
N ALA A 498 -12.60 -20.28 16.23
CA ALA A 498 -11.35 -20.71 16.85
C ALA A 498 -11.63 -21.74 17.94
N ASN A 499 -10.91 -22.86 17.94
CA ASN A 499 -11.02 -23.89 18.98
C ASN A 499 -10.36 -23.43 20.27
N VAL A 500 -9.19 -22.79 20.15
CA VAL A 500 -8.42 -22.27 21.27
C VAL A 500 -8.03 -20.84 20.96
N VAL A 501 -8.17 -19.98 21.97
CA VAL A 501 -7.75 -18.58 21.88
C VAL A 501 -6.77 -18.30 23.02
N ILE A 502 -5.56 -17.90 22.65
CA ILE A 502 -4.45 -17.64 23.56
C ILE A 502 -4.15 -16.16 23.54
N SER A 503 -4.02 -15.57 24.74
CA SER A 503 -3.53 -14.21 24.95
C SER A 503 -2.08 -14.29 25.44
N PRO A 504 -1.07 -14.10 24.57
CA PRO A 504 0.33 -14.23 24.95
C PRO A 504 0.73 -13.23 26.04
N GLU A 505 0.16 -12.03 26.01
CA GLU A 505 0.39 -10.99 27.02
C GLU A 505 -0.11 -11.43 28.40
N GLU A 506 -1.29 -12.04 28.47
CA GLU A 506 -1.84 -12.56 29.74
C GLU A 506 -1.03 -13.76 30.25
N VAL A 507 -0.72 -14.71 29.36
CA VAL A 507 0.08 -15.90 29.71
C VAL A 507 1.47 -15.50 30.18
N SER A 508 2.16 -14.63 29.43
CA SER A 508 3.48 -14.12 29.80
C SER A 508 3.42 -13.29 31.07
N GLY A 509 2.39 -12.47 31.28
CA GLY A 509 2.22 -11.67 32.50
C GLY A 509 2.07 -12.54 33.73
N ARG A 510 1.19 -13.55 33.68
CA ARG A 510 1.04 -14.52 34.78
C ARG A 510 2.33 -15.28 35.03
N ARG A 511 3.05 -15.64 33.96
CA ARG A 511 4.31 -16.36 34.06
C ARG A 511 5.40 -15.53 34.73
N MET A 512 5.52 -14.24 34.39
CA MET A 512 6.48 -13.34 35.04
C MET A 512 6.18 -13.15 36.53
N VAL A 513 4.90 -13.01 36.90
CA VAL A 513 4.50 -12.93 38.31
C VAL A 513 4.81 -14.24 39.04
N ALA A 514 4.54 -15.39 38.42
CA ALA A 514 4.88 -16.69 39.00
C ALA A 514 6.40 -16.83 39.22
N GLU A 515 7.21 -16.40 38.26
CA GLU A 515 8.67 -16.39 38.36
C GLU A 515 9.14 -15.48 39.51
N MET A 516 8.56 -14.29 39.66
CA MET A 516 8.92 -13.37 40.75
C MET A 516 8.54 -13.90 42.13
N LEU A 517 7.41 -14.60 42.24
CA LEU A 517 6.87 -15.05 43.52
C LEU A 517 7.42 -16.43 43.93
N ASN A 518 7.65 -17.32 42.96
CA ASN A 518 8.01 -18.72 43.18
C ASN A 518 9.00 -19.21 42.11
N SER A 519 10.15 -18.54 41.97
CA SER A 519 11.14 -18.80 40.91
C SER A 519 11.57 -20.28 40.83
N GLU A 520 11.73 -20.91 42.00
CA GLU A 520 12.16 -22.30 42.15
C GLU A 520 11.09 -23.27 41.67
N VAL A 521 9.81 -22.98 41.95
CA VAL A 521 8.68 -23.81 41.48
C VAL A 521 8.55 -23.70 39.97
N VAL A 522 8.68 -22.49 39.44
CA VAL A 522 8.54 -22.23 38.01
C VAL A 522 9.70 -22.84 37.21
N THR A 523 10.93 -22.70 37.72
CA THR A 523 12.13 -23.32 37.13
C THR A 523 12.01 -24.84 37.16
N LEU A 524 11.61 -25.43 38.29
CA LEU A 524 11.37 -26.87 38.39
C LEU A 524 10.35 -27.35 37.37
N LEU A 525 9.20 -26.66 37.25
CA LEU A 525 8.17 -27.03 36.27
C LEU A 525 8.69 -26.95 34.83
N ASP A 526 9.51 -25.96 34.50
CA ASP A 526 10.14 -25.84 33.17
C ASP A 526 11.18 -26.93 32.91
N GLU A 527 12.01 -27.25 33.90
CA GLU A 527 12.97 -28.35 33.81
C GLU A 527 12.24 -29.68 33.61
N MET A 528 11.15 -29.91 34.35
CA MET A 528 10.29 -31.08 34.16
C MET A 528 9.70 -31.14 32.75
N LEU A 529 9.26 -30.01 32.19
CA LEU A 529 8.69 -29.97 30.82
C LEU A 529 9.74 -30.04 29.71
N ARG A 530 11.00 -29.67 29.96
CA ARG A 530 12.10 -29.59 28.96
C ARG A 530 13.07 -30.76 28.99
N ALA A 531 13.06 -31.58 30.03
CA ALA A 531 14.04 -32.63 30.21
C ALA A 531 13.83 -33.77 29.20
N GLU A 532 14.47 -33.67 28.04
CA GLU A 532 14.60 -34.79 27.11
C GLU A 532 16.02 -35.34 26.97
N ARG A 533 17.10 -34.62 27.34
CA ARG A 533 18.45 -35.06 26.90
C ARG A 533 19.67 -34.88 27.81
N GLN A 534 19.61 -34.41 29.06
CA GLN A 534 20.86 -34.12 29.80
C GLN A 534 21.05 -34.77 31.17
N THR A 535 20.02 -35.22 31.89
CA THR A 535 20.16 -35.64 33.31
C THR A 535 19.76 -37.08 33.62
N GLY A 536 19.17 -37.84 32.69
CA GLY A 536 18.71 -39.22 32.94
C GLY A 536 17.51 -39.35 33.90
N GLN A 537 17.10 -38.26 34.56
CA GLN A 537 15.91 -38.17 35.41
C GLN A 537 14.87 -37.27 34.73
N THR A 538 14.22 -37.78 33.69
CA THR A 538 13.17 -37.04 32.99
C THR A 538 11.83 -37.33 33.67
N LEU A 539 11.21 -36.32 34.29
CA LEU A 539 9.86 -36.45 34.84
C LEU A 539 8.86 -36.12 33.73
N ARG A 540 8.01 -37.06 33.36
CA ARG A 540 6.98 -36.88 32.33
C ARG A 540 5.61 -36.75 32.98
N LEU A 541 4.81 -35.81 32.48
CA LEU A 541 3.37 -35.76 32.74
C LEU A 541 2.67 -36.71 31.78
N GLU A 542 2.00 -37.72 32.33
CA GLU A 542 1.32 -38.75 31.54
C GLU A 542 -0.13 -38.90 32.01
N GLU A 543 -0.98 -39.38 31.09
CA GLU A 543 -2.37 -39.70 31.36
C GLU A 543 -2.51 -41.21 31.53
N LEU A 544 -3.00 -41.66 32.68
CA LEU A 544 -3.35 -43.05 32.95
C LEU A 544 -4.87 -43.20 33.00
N HIS A 545 -5.45 -43.90 32.04
CA HIS A 545 -6.88 -44.20 32.06
C HIS A 545 -7.18 -45.32 33.05
N VAL A 546 -8.06 -45.08 34.02
CA VAL A 546 -8.45 -46.09 35.03
C VAL A 546 -9.10 -47.32 34.36
N ASN A 547 -9.72 -47.15 33.19
CA ASN A 547 -10.30 -48.26 32.42
C ASN A 547 -9.26 -49.20 31.80
N GLU A 548 -8.00 -48.78 31.69
CA GLU A 548 -6.92 -49.58 31.10
C GLU A 548 -6.19 -50.43 32.15
N ILE A 549 -6.50 -50.25 33.45
CA ILE A 549 -5.97 -51.04 34.54
C ILE A 549 -6.38 -52.50 34.36
N LYS A 550 -5.38 -53.39 34.38
CA LYS A 550 -5.51 -54.81 34.05
C LYS A 550 -4.99 -55.74 35.15
N ALA A 551 -4.25 -55.22 36.11
CA ALA A 551 -3.76 -55.98 37.25
C ALA A 551 -4.93 -56.59 38.06
N PRO A 552 -4.98 -57.92 38.25
CA PRO A 552 -6.14 -58.59 38.86
C PRO A 552 -6.55 -58.06 40.23
N SER A 553 -5.58 -57.78 41.10
CA SER A 553 -5.79 -57.22 42.44
C SER A 553 -6.43 -55.83 42.41
N LEU A 554 -6.02 -54.98 41.46
CA LEU A 554 -6.54 -53.62 41.32
C LEU A 554 -7.91 -53.62 40.63
N VAL A 555 -8.14 -54.52 39.67
CA VAL A 555 -9.44 -54.68 39.00
C VAL A 555 -10.50 -55.16 39.98
N GLU A 556 -10.18 -56.12 40.86
CA GLU A 556 -11.10 -56.59 41.90
C GLU A 556 -11.50 -55.45 42.87
N LEU A 557 -10.54 -54.62 43.27
CA LEU A 557 -10.81 -53.44 44.09
C LEU A 557 -11.63 -52.37 43.34
N LEU A 558 -11.39 -52.19 42.04
CA LEU A 558 -12.12 -51.25 41.19
C LEU A 558 -13.58 -51.68 41.05
N ASP A 559 -13.82 -52.95 40.74
CA ASP A 559 -15.16 -53.51 40.57
C ASP A 559 -15.93 -53.55 41.90
N ALA A 560 -15.22 -53.70 43.04
CA ALA A 560 -15.79 -53.57 44.38
C ALA A 560 -16.00 -52.10 44.84
N GLY A 561 -15.60 -51.10 44.04
CA GLY A 561 -15.72 -49.68 44.39
C GLY A 561 -14.85 -49.24 45.57
N LYS A 562 -13.75 -49.96 45.81
CA LYS A 562 -12.81 -49.78 46.93
C LYS A 562 -11.41 -49.41 46.48
N LEU A 563 -11.16 -49.22 45.18
CA LEU A 563 -9.87 -48.77 44.69
C LEU A 563 -9.61 -47.31 45.08
N HIS A 564 -8.47 -47.09 45.75
CA HIS A 564 -7.98 -45.77 46.10
C HIS A 564 -6.64 -45.48 45.41
N ILE A 565 -6.22 -44.22 45.46
CA ILE A 565 -4.92 -43.80 44.89
C ILE A 565 -3.75 -44.51 45.54
N TYR A 566 -3.78 -44.74 46.86
CA TYR A 566 -2.68 -45.41 47.55
C TYR A 566 -2.48 -46.84 47.03
N ASP A 567 -3.53 -47.53 46.56
CA ASP A 567 -3.43 -48.88 46.00
C ASP A 567 -2.58 -48.86 44.71
N ILE A 568 -2.73 -47.83 43.87
CA ILE A 568 -1.90 -47.63 42.67
C ILE A 568 -0.49 -47.22 43.06
N GLY A 569 -0.36 -46.29 44.01
CA GLY A 569 0.94 -45.81 44.50
C GLY A 569 1.81 -46.92 45.08
N GLN A 570 1.22 -47.92 45.75
CA GLN A 570 1.96 -49.08 46.29
C GLN A 570 2.53 -50.01 45.21
N HIS A 571 1.88 -50.09 44.03
CA HIS A 571 2.33 -50.96 42.93
C HIS A 571 3.26 -50.24 41.94
N SER A 572 3.32 -48.91 41.96
CA SER A 572 3.99 -48.17 40.87
C SER A 572 4.85 -47.00 41.34
N GLU A 573 4.84 -46.67 42.63
CA GLU A 573 5.54 -45.51 43.22
C GLU A 573 5.17 -44.18 42.55
N LEU A 574 4.01 -44.14 41.88
CA LEU A 574 3.54 -43.00 41.10
C LEU A 574 3.06 -41.84 41.96
N MET A 575 3.37 -40.62 41.50
CA MET A 575 2.77 -39.41 42.02
C MET A 575 1.58 -38.99 41.15
N VAL A 576 0.36 -39.10 41.71
CA VAL A 576 -0.86 -38.59 41.06
C VAL A 576 -1.01 -37.10 41.37
N VAL A 577 -0.98 -36.26 40.33
CA VAL A 577 -1.09 -34.80 40.44
C VAL A 577 -2.55 -34.36 40.41
N ALA A 578 -3.35 -34.97 39.53
CA ALA A 578 -4.76 -34.65 39.38
C ALA A 578 -5.58 -35.84 38.88
N ILE A 579 -6.89 -35.81 39.14
CA ILE A 579 -7.86 -36.75 38.58
C ILE A 579 -8.87 -35.99 37.75
N GLU A 580 -9.04 -36.38 36.50
CA GLU A 580 -10.17 -35.96 35.68
C GLU A 580 -11.32 -36.96 35.82
N ARG A 581 -12.43 -36.53 36.43
CA ARG A 581 -13.67 -37.33 36.42
C ARG A 581 -14.40 -37.21 35.09
N CYS A 582 -14.46 -38.26 34.29
CA CYS A 582 -15.27 -38.24 33.06
C CYS A 582 -16.78 -38.22 33.36
N GLN A 583 -17.22 -38.81 34.47
CA GLN A 583 -18.62 -38.81 34.91
C GLN A 583 -18.80 -37.85 36.09
N ARG A 584 -19.38 -36.67 35.83
CA ARG A 584 -19.62 -35.65 36.87
C ARG A 584 -21.09 -35.42 37.14
N ALA A 585 -21.41 -35.19 38.41
CA ALA A 585 -22.66 -34.54 38.79
C ALA A 585 -22.62 -33.05 38.39
N LYS A 586 -23.78 -32.46 38.11
CA LYS A 586 -23.89 -31.02 37.81
C LYS A 586 -23.34 -30.20 38.98
N GLY A 587 -22.24 -29.47 38.75
CA GLY A 587 -21.62 -28.58 39.74
C GLY A 587 -20.27 -29.05 40.30
N GLU A 588 -19.80 -30.26 39.95
CA GLU A 588 -18.44 -30.71 40.34
C GLU A 588 -17.36 -30.22 39.36
N ASP A 589 -16.19 -29.85 39.92
CA ASP A 589 -15.04 -29.35 39.18
C ASP A 589 -14.42 -30.38 38.24
N ARG A 590 -13.77 -29.89 37.17
CA ARG A 590 -13.18 -30.76 36.14
C ARG A 590 -12.12 -31.69 36.74
N TYR A 591 -11.23 -31.11 37.50
CA TYR A 591 -10.08 -31.80 38.03
C TYR A 591 -10.13 -31.80 39.54
N ILE A 592 -9.82 -32.94 40.14
CA ILE A 592 -9.47 -33.04 41.56
C ILE A 592 -7.96 -32.88 41.63
N TYR A 593 -7.50 -31.68 41.99
CA TYR A 593 -6.07 -31.39 42.16
C TYR A 593 -5.56 -31.90 43.50
N SER A 594 -4.32 -32.38 43.53
CA SER A 594 -3.65 -32.90 44.74
C SER A 594 -4.53 -33.87 45.54
N PRO A 595 -5.02 -34.94 44.90
CA PRO A 595 -5.94 -35.87 45.55
C PRO A 595 -5.25 -36.59 46.71
N ARG A 596 -6.02 -36.93 47.76
CA ARG A 596 -5.48 -37.67 48.91
C ARG A 596 -5.30 -39.13 48.55
N GLY A 597 -4.39 -39.83 49.24
CA GLY A 597 -4.22 -41.28 49.05
C GLY A 597 -5.51 -42.08 49.23
N SER A 598 -6.43 -41.60 50.08
CA SER A 598 -7.76 -42.16 50.33
C SER A 598 -8.85 -41.72 49.35
N THR A 599 -8.51 -40.99 48.29
CA THR A 599 -9.48 -40.64 47.24
C THR A 599 -9.80 -41.90 46.43
N LYS A 600 -11.09 -42.20 46.30
CA LYS A 600 -11.59 -43.34 45.53
C LYS A 600 -11.56 -43.07 44.03
N LEU A 601 -11.15 -44.08 43.28
CA LEU A 601 -11.12 -44.06 41.82
C LEU A 601 -12.37 -44.70 41.24
N GLN A 602 -12.85 -44.16 40.12
CA GLN A 602 -14.03 -44.65 39.41
C GLN A 602 -13.67 -45.05 37.98
N ARG A 603 -14.44 -45.97 37.39
CA ARG A 603 -14.30 -46.29 35.96
C ARG A 603 -14.55 -45.03 35.12
N GLY A 604 -13.66 -44.78 34.18
CA GLY A 604 -13.65 -43.59 33.33
C GLY A 604 -12.83 -42.42 33.88
N ASP A 605 -12.31 -42.49 35.11
CA ASP A 605 -11.36 -41.47 35.58
C ASP A 605 -10.05 -41.51 34.76
N ILE A 606 -9.44 -40.34 34.58
CA ILE A 606 -8.11 -40.18 33.99
C ILE A 606 -7.20 -39.61 35.07
N LEU A 607 -6.12 -40.32 35.38
CA LEU A 607 -5.11 -39.85 36.32
C LEU A 607 -4.04 -39.09 35.55
N ILE A 608 -3.73 -37.87 35.99
CA ILE A 608 -2.57 -37.13 35.53
C ILE A 608 -1.44 -37.45 36.51
N VAL A 609 -0.43 -38.17 36.03
CA VAL A 609 0.67 -38.67 36.84
C VAL A 609 1.99 -38.06 36.40
N ILE A 610 2.90 -37.87 37.35
CA ILE A 610 4.31 -37.58 37.07
C ILE A 610 5.07 -38.88 37.26
N SER A 611 5.81 -39.30 36.23
CA SER A 611 6.61 -40.54 36.27
C SER A 611 7.97 -40.38 35.61
N THR A 612 8.95 -41.15 36.07
CA THR A 612 10.21 -41.39 35.35
C THR A 612 10.04 -42.51 34.31
N PRO A 613 10.94 -42.65 33.30
CA PRO A 613 10.89 -43.77 32.37
C PRO A 613 10.91 -45.15 33.05
N GLU A 614 11.63 -45.29 34.16
CA GLU A 614 11.67 -46.52 34.95
C GLU A 614 10.32 -46.82 35.62
N GLN A 615 9.69 -45.79 36.19
CA GLN A 615 8.34 -45.91 36.75
C GLN A 615 7.31 -46.20 35.65
N GLN A 616 7.48 -45.64 34.45
CA GLN A 616 6.63 -45.93 33.31
C GLN A 616 6.64 -47.41 32.92
N VAL A 617 7.83 -48.02 32.90
CA VAL A 617 7.97 -49.46 32.68
C VAL A 617 7.27 -50.26 33.77
N LYS A 618 7.40 -49.86 35.05
CA LYS A 618 6.67 -50.48 36.16
C LYS A 618 5.15 -50.37 36.00
N ILE A 619 4.62 -49.22 35.59
CA ILE A 619 3.17 -49.02 35.36
C ILE A 619 2.67 -49.97 34.27
N ASN A 620 3.40 -50.03 33.16
CA ASN A 620 3.03 -50.90 32.05
C ASN A 620 3.00 -52.37 32.47
N HIS A 621 3.97 -52.80 33.29
CA HIS A 621 4.03 -54.18 33.77
C HIS A 621 3.06 -54.49 34.92
N GLU A 622 3.05 -53.68 35.98
CA GLU A 622 2.38 -53.99 37.24
C GLU A 622 0.93 -53.49 37.32
N VAL A 623 0.54 -52.52 36.48
CA VAL A 623 -0.80 -51.92 36.50
C VAL A 623 -1.58 -52.22 35.21
N LEU A 624 -0.94 -52.14 34.05
CA LEU A 624 -1.60 -52.21 32.73
C LEU A 624 -1.47 -53.55 31.99
N SER A 625 -0.67 -54.51 32.49
CA SER A 625 -0.52 -55.84 31.89
C SER A 625 -1.29 -56.93 32.65
N GLN A 626 -1.72 -57.98 31.94
CA GLN A 626 -2.39 -59.16 32.52
C GLN A 626 -1.46 -60.36 32.75
N ASN A 627 -0.25 -60.36 32.17
CA ASN A 627 0.52 -61.59 31.95
C ASN A 627 1.77 -61.70 32.84
N ILE A 628 1.71 -62.63 33.78
CA ILE A 628 2.86 -63.13 34.57
C ILE A 628 4.00 -63.61 33.63
N PHE A 629 3.69 -64.05 32.41
CA PHE A 629 4.65 -64.53 31.42
C PHE A 629 5.50 -63.41 30.78
N GLU A 630 4.92 -62.23 30.53
CA GLU A 630 5.66 -61.07 29.98
C GLU A 630 6.62 -60.46 31.01
N ILE A 631 6.23 -60.49 32.28
CA ILE A 631 7.04 -60.05 33.43
C ILE A 631 8.27 -60.94 33.60
N TRP A 632 8.18 -62.22 33.25
CA TRP A 632 9.32 -63.16 33.30
C TRP A 632 10.29 -62.95 32.13
N THR A 633 9.77 -62.66 30.93
CA THR A 633 10.60 -62.44 29.73
C THR A 633 11.36 -61.12 29.72
N SER A 634 10.83 -60.05 30.32
CA SER A 634 11.54 -58.76 30.37
C SER A 634 12.70 -58.76 31.37
N LYS A 635 12.60 -59.51 32.48
CA LYS A 635 13.69 -59.70 33.47
C LYS A 635 14.87 -60.53 32.97
N LEU A 636 14.71 -61.26 31.86
CA LEU A 636 15.76 -62.09 31.25
C LEU A 636 16.47 -61.38 30.09
N LEU A 637 15.91 -60.28 29.57
CA LEU A 637 16.39 -59.58 28.38
C LEU A 637 16.88 -58.14 28.63
N GLY A 638 16.73 -57.63 29.86
CA GLY A 638 17.46 -56.46 30.37
C GLY A 638 18.56 -56.90 31.31
#